data_AF-A0A538DK80-F1
#
_entry.id   AF-A0A538DK80-F1
#
_cell.length_a   1.000
_cell.length_b   1.000
_cell.length_c   1.000
_cell.angle_alpha   90.00
_cell.angle_beta   90.00
_cell.angle_gamma   90.00
#
_symmetry.space_group_name_H-M   'P 1'
#
loop_
_entity.id
_entity.type
_entity.pdbx_description
1 polymer ?
#
loop_
_entity_poly.entity_id
_entity_poly.type
_entity_poly.pdbx_seq_one_letter_code
_entity_poly.pdbx_strand_id
1 'polypeptide(L)'
;MRVAVAFDHRGVVLRERVIAEIESLGHEVVDLGTDRSAPKIDYPDKAGDVAGALTTGAAERAVLVCSSGVGAAIAACKFAGVRASVCHDSYTAHQGVEHDDMNVLCLGSEIVGGEFAAELVRAFLAARFDGGDRYVRRLRKIEAIEGNGGFHIVHDISVPIHAGMHIYRDNPEFRLERHSSISSGAHANVSRLELGVHSGTHVDGPLHFIDGAAGTESLPLDALVGPVEVVDAMSVRGGLGREALEGLNLPAASRVLLKTTNSALWDRPEFTHDFIRLTGSGARFLIERGVELIGIDYLSIGDEEAHHELLSSGVVAVEGLDLRGVEPGRYELICLPSDGAPARPRRVPPGRDCAVTTSVAERPRRFRELHAGEQLFVMPNPWDVGSARLLEQCGFEALATTSAGYAWSLGKLDQHVTRDELVAHVAELTGATSVPLNVDSERCYPDDPGGVAATVELLAGAGAAGFSIEDYDPATESIDDVEAAAERVAIAAEAVQRLPEPLVLTARAENHIRGVDDLDDTIARLSAYRDAGADVVYAPGLTELGQISAVVSAVGIPVNVLALPGAPALGELASAGVRRVSTGSLLAGAAYGALLAGARELQTEGTSAYAESGVARQALRDAFG
;
A
#
# COMPACT_ATOMS: atom_id res chain seq x y z
N MET A 1 33.86 20.83 3.82
CA MET A 1 32.51 20.43 3.40
C MET A 1 31.67 21.68 3.21
N ARG A 2 30.63 21.59 2.40
CA ARG A 2 29.57 22.61 2.33
C ARG A 2 28.51 22.31 3.38
N VAL A 3 28.21 23.27 4.25
CA VAL A 3 27.25 23.12 5.36
C VAL A 3 26.09 24.08 5.13
N ALA A 4 24.89 23.53 4.94
CA ALA A 4 23.68 24.33 4.88
C ALA A 4 23.31 24.85 6.27
N VAL A 5 22.92 26.11 6.36
CA VAL A 5 22.40 26.68 7.61
C VAL A 5 21.04 27.29 7.36
N ALA A 6 20.09 27.04 8.26
CA ALA A 6 18.77 27.63 8.18
C ALA A 6 18.26 27.99 9.58
N PHE A 7 17.55 29.10 9.64
CA PHE A 7 17.02 29.69 10.87
C PHE A 7 15.58 30.10 10.62
N ASP A 8 14.67 29.75 11.54
CA ASP A 8 13.35 30.37 11.56
C ASP A 8 13.43 31.77 12.21
N HIS A 9 12.30 32.47 12.26
CA HIS A 9 12.23 33.81 12.83
C HIS A 9 12.64 33.90 14.32
N ARG A 10 12.64 32.78 15.04
CA ARG A 10 13.09 32.66 16.43
C ARG A 10 14.53 32.16 16.55
N GLY A 11 15.01 31.38 15.58
CA GLY A 11 16.35 30.81 15.52
C GLY A 11 17.42 31.80 15.11
N VAL A 12 17.04 32.89 14.43
CA VAL A 12 17.97 33.91 13.90
C VAL A 12 18.91 34.50 14.96
N VAL A 13 18.54 34.47 16.25
CA VAL A 13 19.39 34.95 17.35
C VAL A 13 20.71 34.17 17.50
N LEU A 14 20.76 32.92 17.01
CA LEU A 14 21.99 32.11 17.01
C LEU A 14 22.75 32.20 15.67
N ARG A 15 22.21 32.89 14.67
CA ARG A 15 22.73 32.89 13.28
C ARG A 15 24.20 33.27 13.21
N GLU A 16 24.55 34.44 13.74
CA GLU A 16 25.93 34.96 13.64
C GLU A 16 26.94 34.00 14.28
N ARG A 17 26.62 33.46 15.45
CA ARG A 17 27.54 32.59 16.18
C ARG A 17 27.71 31.22 15.52
N VAL A 18 26.63 30.64 14.99
CA VAL A 18 26.65 29.35 14.26
C VAL A 18 27.44 29.49 12.96
N ILE A 19 27.18 30.53 12.16
CA ILE A 19 27.91 30.79 10.91
C ILE A 19 29.40 30.99 11.19
N ALA A 20 29.73 31.86 12.16
CA ALA A 20 31.13 32.13 12.52
C ALA A 20 31.87 30.85 12.98
N GLU A 21 31.19 29.95 13.70
CA GLU A 21 31.79 28.68 14.10
C GLU A 21 32.11 27.80 12.89
N ILE A 22 31.15 27.62 11.98
CA ILE A 22 31.31 26.79 10.78
C ILE A 22 32.45 27.31 9.91
N GLU A 23 32.51 28.63 9.70
CA GLU A 23 33.60 29.28 8.95
C GLU A 23 34.95 29.12 9.65
N SER A 24 35.00 29.24 10.99
CA SER A 24 36.24 29.07 11.76
C SER A 24 36.80 27.64 11.68
N LEU A 25 35.93 26.65 11.44
CA LEU A 25 36.29 25.25 11.19
C LEU A 25 36.76 25.00 9.75
N GLY A 26 36.77 26.02 8.90
CA GLY A 26 37.21 25.92 7.50
C GLY A 26 36.16 25.28 6.58
N HIS A 27 34.87 25.37 6.93
CA HIS A 27 33.77 24.88 6.10
C HIS A 27 33.10 26.03 5.33
N GLU A 28 32.53 25.70 4.18
CA GLU A 28 31.78 26.65 3.35
C GLU A 28 30.32 26.68 3.81
N VAL A 29 29.77 27.87 4.06
CA VAL A 29 28.38 28.04 4.52
C VAL A 29 27.45 28.25 3.33
N VAL A 30 26.42 27.43 3.22
CA VAL A 30 25.28 27.63 2.33
C VAL A 30 24.13 28.19 3.16
N ASP A 31 23.97 29.51 3.17
CA ASP A 31 22.94 30.16 4.00
C ASP A 31 21.58 30.14 3.31
N LEU A 32 20.66 29.36 3.89
CA LEU A 32 19.27 29.19 3.47
C LEU A 32 18.29 29.87 4.44
N GLY A 33 18.81 30.48 5.51
CA GLY A 33 18.01 31.06 6.59
C GLY A 33 17.58 32.50 6.34
N THR A 34 16.84 33.04 7.31
CA THR A 34 16.53 34.49 7.37
C THR A 34 17.61 35.26 8.12
N ASP A 35 17.84 36.52 7.76
CA ASP A 35 18.70 37.46 8.49
C ASP A 35 17.93 38.27 9.55
N ARG A 36 16.59 38.12 9.63
CA ARG A 36 15.71 38.92 10.49
C ARG A 36 14.64 38.09 11.17
N SER A 37 14.16 38.58 12.32
CA SER A 37 13.04 37.98 13.08
C SER A 37 11.65 38.32 12.53
N ALA A 38 11.57 39.11 11.46
CA ALA A 38 10.35 39.47 10.76
C ALA A 38 10.61 39.54 9.24
N PRO A 39 9.69 39.06 8.38
CA PRO A 39 8.42 38.41 8.71
C PRO A 39 8.60 37.06 9.43
N LYS A 40 7.53 36.55 10.06
CA LYS A 40 7.58 35.22 10.67
C LYS A 40 7.77 34.17 9.58
N ILE A 41 8.70 33.26 9.82
CA ILE A 41 9.03 32.15 8.94
C ILE A 41 8.85 30.89 9.76
N ASP A 42 8.14 29.91 9.21
CA ASP A 42 7.89 28.65 9.88
C ASP A 42 9.04 27.67 9.60
N TYR A 43 9.47 26.97 10.63
CA TYR A 43 10.58 26.01 10.53
C TYR A 43 10.35 24.85 9.54
N PRO A 44 9.11 24.39 9.19
CA PRO A 44 8.94 23.36 8.18
C PRO A 44 9.39 23.79 6.78
N ASP A 45 9.18 25.05 6.41
CA ASP A 45 9.64 25.58 5.11
C ASP A 45 11.17 25.54 5.04
N LYS A 46 11.83 25.92 6.13
CA LYS A 46 13.28 25.86 6.26
C LYS A 46 13.83 24.44 6.32
N ALA A 47 13.06 23.49 6.84
CA ALA A 47 13.40 22.08 6.75
C ALA A 47 13.37 21.59 5.29
N GLY A 48 12.41 22.06 4.48
CA GLY A 48 12.35 21.78 3.04
C GLY A 48 13.54 22.35 2.26
N ASP A 49 13.92 23.60 2.53
CA ASP A 49 15.11 24.23 1.93
C ASP A 49 16.39 23.43 2.24
N VAL A 50 16.58 23.05 3.51
CA VAL A 50 17.71 22.23 3.97
C VAL A 50 17.71 20.85 3.30
N ALA A 51 16.56 20.20 3.23
CA ALA A 51 16.43 18.90 2.59
C ALA A 51 16.79 18.97 1.10
N GLY A 52 16.30 19.98 0.39
CA GLY A 52 16.66 20.23 -1.00
C GLY A 52 18.16 20.43 -1.19
N ALA A 53 18.82 21.18 -0.31
CA ALA A 53 20.27 21.39 -0.39
C ALA A 53 21.08 20.10 -0.17
N LEU A 54 20.62 19.21 0.71
CA LEU A 54 21.27 17.92 0.95
C LEU A 54 21.06 16.95 -0.20
N THR A 55 19.81 16.80 -0.67
CA THR A 55 19.46 15.83 -1.73
C THR A 55 20.03 16.20 -3.09
N THR A 56 20.14 17.49 -3.40
CA THR A 56 20.79 17.98 -4.64
C THR A 56 22.32 17.97 -4.57
N GLY A 57 22.90 17.66 -3.41
CA GLY A 57 24.35 17.73 -3.17
C GLY A 57 24.90 19.16 -3.15
N ALA A 58 24.06 20.17 -2.93
CA ALA A 58 24.49 21.56 -2.70
C ALA A 58 25.18 21.72 -1.33
N ALA A 59 24.81 20.90 -0.34
CA ALA A 59 25.45 20.77 0.95
C ALA A 59 25.62 19.30 1.35
N GLU A 60 26.59 19.02 2.23
CA GLU A 60 26.87 17.67 2.74
C GLU A 60 26.25 17.43 4.12
N ARG A 61 26.08 18.50 4.91
CA ARG A 61 25.43 18.51 6.23
C ARG A 61 24.68 19.81 6.42
N ALA A 62 23.77 19.85 7.40
CA ALA A 62 23.08 21.08 7.75
C ALA A 62 22.94 21.33 9.25
N VAL A 63 22.77 22.61 9.59
CA VAL A 63 22.36 23.07 10.93
C VAL A 63 21.05 23.83 10.79
N LEU A 64 20.00 23.37 11.47
CA LEU A 64 18.67 23.98 11.43
C LEU A 64 18.27 24.47 12.82
N VAL A 65 17.99 25.76 12.95
CA VAL A 65 17.70 26.37 14.26
C VAL A 65 16.28 26.92 14.29
N CYS A 66 15.51 26.48 15.28
CA CYS A 66 14.21 27.05 15.62
C CYS A 66 14.13 27.35 17.12
N SER A 67 12.93 27.56 17.64
CA SER A 67 12.69 27.82 19.06
C SER A 67 13.26 26.77 20.01
N SER A 68 12.78 25.53 19.89
CA SER A 68 13.18 24.39 20.73
C SER A 68 14.06 23.38 19.99
N GLY A 69 14.16 23.49 18.66
CA GLY A 69 14.78 22.48 17.80
C GLY A 69 13.85 21.31 17.46
N VAL A 70 12.87 20.99 18.31
CA VAL A 70 12.03 19.78 18.19
C VAL A 70 11.21 19.77 16.91
N GLY A 71 10.48 20.86 16.64
CA GLY A 71 9.68 20.96 15.41
C GLY A 71 10.54 20.89 14.15
N ALA A 72 11.71 21.53 14.17
CA ALA A 72 12.67 21.50 13.08
C ALA A 72 13.16 20.08 12.79
N ALA A 73 13.51 19.30 13.82
CA ALA A 73 13.91 17.91 13.66
C ALA A 73 12.77 17.02 13.13
N ILE A 74 11.56 17.17 13.69
CA ILE A 74 10.38 16.42 13.22
C ILE A 74 10.11 16.69 11.74
N ALA A 75 10.13 17.96 11.32
CA ALA A 75 9.87 18.36 9.94
C ALA A 75 10.98 17.89 8.99
N ALA A 76 12.25 18.06 9.38
CA ALA A 76 13.39 17.67 8.56
C ALA A 76 13.42 16.15 8.31
N CYS A 77 13.13 15.32 9.31
CA CYS A 77 13.04 13.85 9.14
C CYS A 77 11.88 13.37 8.26
N LYS A 78 11.03 14.26 7.73
CA LYS A 78 9.98 13.89 6.74
C LYS A 78 10.51 13.85 5.31
N PHE A 79 11.70 14.37 5.06
CA PHE A 79 12.32 14.35 3.75
C PHE A 79 13.24 13.14 3.63
N ALA A 80 13.07 12.35 2.56
CA ALA A 80 13.89 11.17 2.32
C ALA A 80 15.39 11.53 2.27
N GLY A 81 16.23 10.69 2.87
CA GLY A 81 17.66 10.94 3.01
C GLY A 81 18.05 12.01 4.03
N VAL A 82 17.09 12.60 4.76
CA VAL A 82 17.37 13.57 5.84
C VAL A 82 17.22 12.91 7.20
N ARG A 83 18.33 12.86 7.95
CA ARG A 83 18.40 12.32 9.31
C ARG A 83 18.75 13.44 10.26
N ALA A 84 17.71 14.00 10.88
CA ALA A 84 17.81 15.15 11.77
C ALA A 84 17.57 14.75 13.24
N SER A 85 18.31 15.38 14.15
CA SER A 85 18.04 15.23 15.59
C SER A 85 18.28 16.53 16.33
N VAL A 86 17.55 16.72 17.44
CA VAL A 86 17.83 17.77 18.40
C VAL A 86 18.89 17.28 19.37
N CYS A 87 20.00 18.00 19.47
CA CYS A 87 21.05 17.67 20.42
C CYS A 87 21.20 18.80 21.46
N HIS A 88 21.36 18.40 22.72
CA HIS A 88 21.56 19.32 23.85
C HIS A 88 22.88 19.04 24.58
N ASP A 89 23.74 18.21 24.01
CA ASP A 89 25.06 17.87 24.53
C ASP A 89 25.99 17.44 23.38
N SER A 90 27.30 17.59 23.59
CA SER A 90 28.30 17.30 22.55
C SER A 90 28.44 15.81 22.26
N TYR A 91 28.08 14.92 23.20
CA TYR A 91 28.10 13.48 22.98
C TYR A 91 27.03 13.08 21.96
N THR A 92 25.78 13.51 22.10
CA THR A 92 24.70 13.18 21.17
C THR A 92 24.91 13.81 19.80
N ALA A 93 25.42 15.05 19.74
CA ALA A 93 25.76 15.73 18.49
C ALA A 93 26.86 14.99 17.70
N HIS A 94 27.82 14.39 18.40
CA HIS A 94 28.89 13.59 17.79
C HIS A 94 28.40 12.17 17.42
N GLN A 95 27.83 11.47 18.40
CA GLN A 95 27.44 10.07 18.27
C GLN A 95 26.32 9.85 17.25
N GLY A 96 25.38 10.80 17.11
CA GLY A 96 24.32 10.70 16.11
C GLY A 96 24.88 10.61 14.69
N VAL A 97 26.02 11.25 14.42
CA VAL A 97 26.73 11.09 13.15
C VAL A 97 27.41 9.73 13.08
N GLU A 98 28.12 9.32 14.13
CA GLU A 98 28.88 8.07 14.16
C GLU A 98 27.99 6.84 13.96
N HIS A 99 26.86 6.74 14.65
CA HIS A 99 26.07 5.51 14.61
C HIS A 99 24.87 5.55 13.68
N ASP A 100 24.35 6.74 13.39
CA ASP A 100 23.06 6.91 12.72
C ASP A 100 23.17 7.72 11.42
N ASP A 101 24.40 8.10 11.02
CA ASP A 101 24.67 8.94 9.84
C ASP A 101 23.81 10.21 9.81
N MET A 102 23.64 10.84 10.99
CA MET A 102 22.92 12.10 11.13
C MET A 102 23.57 13.17 10.25
N ASN A 103 22.77 13.77 9.37
CA ASN A 103 23.24 14.80 8.43
C ASN A 103 22.60 16.18 8.69
N VAL A 104 21.67 16.29 9.64
CA VAL A 104 21.12 17.58 10.11
C VAL A 104 21.18 17.68 11.63
N LEU A 105 21.86 18.71 12.14
CA LEU A 105 21.83 19.08 13.55
C LEU A 105 20.73 20.13 13.79
N CYS A 106 19.76 19.82 14.65
CA CYS A 106 18.74 20.76 15.07
C CYS A 106 19.05 21.39 16.43
N LEU A 107 18.93 22.72 16.52
CA LEU A 107 19.19 23.49 17.74
C LEU A 107 17.98 24.33 18.15
N GLY A 108 17.76 24.45 19.45
CA GLY A 108 16.74 25.33 20.04
C GLY A 108 17.34 26.62 20.56
N SER A 109 16.99 27.77 19.97
CA SER A 109 17.51 29.07 20.39
C SER A 109 17.06 29.52 21.78
N GLU A 110 15.97 28.97 22.32
CA GLU A 110 15.55 29.16 23.71
C GLU A 110 16.17 28.16 24.69
N ILE A 111 16.86 27.14 24.17
CA ILE A 111 17.38 26.03 24.98
C ILE A 111 18.89 26.14 25.18
N VAL A 112 19.63 26.48 24.12
CA VAL A 112 21.09 26.57 24.16
C VAL A 112 21.57 27.98 23.85
N GLY A 113 22.56 28.46 24.63
CA GLY A 113 23.24 29.73 24.36
C GLY A 113 24.27 29.62 23.24
N GLY A 114 24.69 30.76 22.69
CA GLY A 114 25.57 30.83 21.50
C GLY A 114 26.88 30.03 21.60
N GLU A 115 27.60 30.12 22.72
CA GLU A 115 28.85 29.36 22.88
C GLU A 115 28.63 27.85 22.96
N PHE A 116 27.53 27.42 23.58
CA PHE A 116 27.20 26.02 23.65
C PHE A 116 26.69 25.50 22.29
N ALA A 117 25.89 26.29 21.57
CA ALA A 117 25.52 25.99 20.19
C ALA A 117 26.75 25.78 19.29
N ALA A 118 27.80 26.59 19.47
CA ALA A 118 29.06 26.43 18.75
C ALA A 118 29.83 25.15 19.14
N GLU A 119 29.82 24.76 20.42
CA GLU A 119 30.37 23.47 20.85
C GLU A 119 29.66 22.30 20.16
N LEU A 120 28.33 22.32 20.10
CA LEU A 120 27.53 21.29 19.45
C LEU A 120 27.80 21.20 17.94
N VAL A 121 27.89 22.35 17.27
CA VAL A 121 28.25 22.44 15.85
C VAL A 121 29.64 21.86 15.62
N ARG A 122 30.62 22.16 16.48
CA ARG A 122 31.97 21.58 16.40
C ARG A 122 31.95 20.06 16.54
N ALA A 123 31.24 19.54 17.54
CA ALA A 123 31.14 18.11 17.79
C ALA A 123 30.50 17.35 16.62
N PHE A 124 29.42 17.90 16.07
CA PHE A 124 28.70 17.37 14.91
C PHE A 124 29.56 17.37 13.64
N LEU A 125 30.19 18.49 13.29
CA LEU A 125 30.97 18.59 12.05
C LEU A 125 32.30 17.82 12.09
N ALA A 126 32.86 17.60 13.28
CA ALA A 126 34.06 16.77 13.45
C ALA A 126 33.78 15.25 13.31
N ALA A 127 32.55 14.81 13.59
CA ALA A 127 32.18 13.39 13.60
C ALA A 127 32.11 12.77 12.20
N ARG A 128 32.35 11.46 12.10
CA ARG A 128 32.24 10.66 10.87
C ARG A 128 31.46 9.39 11.14
N PHE A 129 30.64 8.96 10.19
CA PHE A 129 29.90 7.71 10.31
C PHE A 129 30.86 6.53 10.54
N ASP A 130 30.61 5.80 11.61
CA ASP A 130 31.29 4.58 11.99
C ASP A 130 30.74 3.46 11.10
N GLY A 131 31.46 3.17 10.01
CA GLY A 131 31.06 2.18 9.00
C GLY A 131 31.05 0.73 9.49
N GLY A 132 31.05 0.48 10.80
CA GLY A 132 30.91 -0.83 11.40
C GLY A 132 29.57 -1.51 11.04
N ASP A 133 29.61 -2.83 10.87
CA ASP A 133 28.48 -3.64 10.35
C ASP A 133 27.16 -3.42 11.09
N ARG A 134 27.22 -3.19 12.41
CA ARG A 134 26.03 -2.92 13.24
C ARG A 134 25.33 -1.62 12.83
N TYR A 135 26.08 -0.57 12.55
CA TYR A 135 25.55 0.76 12.24
C TYR A 135 25.03 0.80 10.80
N VAL A 136 25.79 0.24 9.85
CA VAL A 136 25.35 0.07 8.45
C VAL A 136 24.03 -0.71 8.38
N ARG A 137 23.90 -1.80 9.15
CA ARG A 137 22.65 -2.59 9.17
C ARG A 137 21.46 -1.78 9.70
N ARG A 138 21.65 -0.93 10.71
CA ARG A 138 20.58 -0.08 11.25
C ARG A 138 20.21 1.04 10.29
N LEU A 139 21.21 1.68 9.68
CA LEU A 139 21.00 2.69 8.66
C LEU A 139 20.16 2.15 7.50
N ARG A 140 20.46 0.95 6.99
CA ARG A 140 19.64 0.28 5.96
C ARG A 140 18.19 0.06 6.37
N LYS A 141 17.91 -0.18 7.65
CA LYS A 141 16.53 -0.30 8.16
C LYS A 141 15.83 1.06 8.18
N ILE A 142 16.55 2.14 8.51
CA ILE A 142 16.02 3.50 8.44
C ILE A 142 15.71 3.87 6.98
N GLU A 143 16.64 3.59 6.06
CA GLU A 143 16.44 3.79 4.61
C GLU A 143 15.24 2.99 4.07
N ALA A 144 15.01 1.76 4.56
CA ALA A 144 13.82 0.98 4.20
C ALA A 144 12.51 1.60 4.72
N ILE A 145 12.52 2.21 5.91
CA ILE A 145 11.37 2.97 6.43
C ILE A 145 11.09 4.20 5.55
N GLU A 146 12.14 4.90 5.12
CA GLU A 146 12.03 6.04 4.19
C GLU A 146 11.42 5.59 2.84
N GLY A 147 11.78 4.41 2.33
CA GLY A 147 11.24 3.85 1.08
C GLY A 147 9.78 3.38 1.16
N ASN A 148 9.32 2.95 2.34
CA ASN A 148 7.97 2.38 2.53
C ASN A 148 6.92 3.38 3.04
N GLY A 149 7.32 4.61 3.42
CA GLY A 149 6.45 5.63 4.03
C GLY A 149 6.24 6.90 3.20
N GLY A 150 6.66 6.93 1.94
CA GLY A 150 6.46 8.08 1.05
C GLY A 150 5.01 8.20 0.58
N PHE A 151 4.48 9.42 0.50
CA PHE A 151 3.21 9.71 -0.17
C PHE A 151 3.17 9.01 -1.54
N HIS A 152 2.14 8.18 -1.78
CA HIS A 152 1.87 7.69 -3.13
C HIS A 152 1.56 8.90 -4.02
N ILE A 153 2.47 9.21 -4.94
CA ILE A 153 2.27 10.27 -5.92
C ILE A 153 1.29 9.74 -6.96
N VAL A 154 0.08 10.28 -6.96
CA VAL A 154 -0.91 10.03 -8.01
C VAL A 154 -0.67 11.00 -9.16
N HIS A 155 -0.39 10.46 -10.34
CA HIS A 155 -0.30 11.24 -11.57
C HIS A 155 -1.65 11.17 -12.30
N ASP A 156 -2.38 12.29 -12.34
CA ASP A 156 -3.54 12.43 -13.22
C ASP A 156 -3.02 12.70 -14.64
N ILE A 157 -3.19 11.71 -15.51
CA ILE A 157 -2.76 11.75 -16.92
C ILE A 157 -3.92 12.08 -17.87
N SER A 158 -5.07 12.45 -17.30
CA SER A 158 -6.26 12.78 -18.06
C SER A 158 -6.26 14.25 -18.52
N VAL A 159 -6.93 14.50 -19.64
CA VAL A 159 -7.12 15.85 -20.17
C VAL A 159 -8.50 16.37 -19.77
N PRO A 160 -8.58 17.53 -19.08
CA PRO A 160 -9.86 18.10 -18.67
C PRO A 160 -10.78 18.37 -19.86
N ILE A 161 -12.03 17.93 -19.77
CA ILE A 161 -13.06 18.22 -20.78
C ILE A 161 -13.60 19.63 -20.57
N HIS A 162 -13.52 20.47 -21.60
CA HIS A 162 -14.05 21.83 -21.56
C HIS A 162 -14.53 22.30 -22.94
N ALA A 163 -15.33 23.37 -22.96
CA ALA A 163 -15.74 24.00 -24.22
C ALA A 163 -14.51 24.57 -24.94
N GLY A 164 -14.41 24.32 -26.25
CA GLY A 164 -13.26 24.74 -27.07
C GLY A 164 -11.97 23.93 -26.85
N MET A 165 -12.07 22.75 -26.24
CA MET A 165 -10.95 21.79 -26.21
C MET A 165 -10.63 21.27 -27.62
N HIS A 166 -9.43 20.70 -27.79
CA HIS A 166 -9.09 19.99 -29.02
C HIS A 166 -10.05 18.84 -29.28
N ILE A 167 -10.60 18.79 -30.49
CA ILE A 167 -11.44 17.69 -30.96
C ILE A 167 -10.86 17.15 -32.26
N TYR A 168 -11.02 15.84 -32.46
CA TYR A 168 -10.68 15.25 -33.75
C TYR A 168 -11.64 15.79 -34.81
N ARG A 169 -11.18 15.88 -36.06
CA ARG A 169 -11.94 16.51 -37.14
C ARG A 169 -13.34 15.90 -37.25
N ASP A 170 -14.35 16.76 -37.36
CA ASP A 170 -15.77 16.39 -37.51
C ASP A 170 -16.40 15.67 -36.30
N ASN A 171 -15.67 15.53 -35.17
CA ASN A 171 -16.25 15.04 -33.92
C ASN A 171 -17.23 16.06 -33.32
N PRO A 172 -18.27 15.60 -32.59
CA PRO A 172 -19.17 16.49 -31.88
C PRO A 172 -18.44 17.33 -30.82
N GLU A 173 -18.73 18.64 -30.78
CA GLU A 173 -18.19 19.54 -29.76
C GLU A 173 -18.73 19.22 -28.36
N PHE A 174 -17.93 19.49 -27.33
CA PHE A 174 -18.42 19.55 -25.96
C PHE A 174 -19.29 20.78 -25.73
N ARG A 175 -20.51 20.57 -25.24
CA ARG A 175 -21.43 21.64 -24.80
C ARG A 175 -22.06 21.29 -23.45
N LEU A 176 -21.96 22.23 -22.52
CA LEU A 176 -22.61 22.15 -21.21
C LEU A 176 -23.48 23.38 -21.01
N GLU A 177 -24.79 23.19 -20.97
CA GLU A 177 -25.77 24.26 -20.85
C GLU A 177 -26.59 24.13 -19.55
N ARG A 178 -26.82 25.24 -18.86
CA ARG A 178 -27.74 25.29 -17.72
C ARG A 178 -29.18 25.39 -18.25
N HIS A 179 -29.90 24.27 -18.27
CA HIS A 179 -31.28 24.21 -18.72
C HIS A 179 -32.26 24.87 -17.72
N SER A 180 -32.07 24.67 -16.41
CA SER A 180 -32.85 25.35 -15.38
C SER A 180 -32.02 25.62 -14.13
N SER A 181 -32.35 26.69 -13.40
CA SER A 181 -31.63 27.11 -12.19
C SER A 181 -32.58 27.51 -11.06
N ILE A 182 -32.24 27.13 -9.83
CA ILE A 182 -32.90 27.56 -8.60
C ILE A 182 -32.84 29.08 -8.46
N SER A 183 -31.73 29.70 -8.87
CA SER A 183 -31.59 31.16 -8.88
C SER A 183 -32.61 31.86 -9.79
N SER A 184 -33.20 31.12 -10.72
CA SER A 184 -34.22 31.58 -11.66
C SER A 184 -35.62 31.05 -11.32
N GLY A 185 -35.81 30.52 -10.09
CA GLY A 185 -37.11 30.07 -9.58
C GLY A 185 -37.44 28.60 -9.83
N ALA A 186 -36.53 27.79 -10.38
CA ALA A 186 -36.75 26.36 -10.54
C ALA A 186 -36.58 25.60 -9.21
N HIS A 187 -37.19 24.41 -9.08
CA HIS A 187 -37.02 23.56 -7.91
C HIS A 187 -35.63 22.89 -7.81
N ALA A 188 -34.92 22.80 -8.93
CA ALA A 188 -33.60 22.19 -9.01
C ALA A 188 -32.78 22.82 -10.13
N ASN A 189 -31.46 22.74 -9.98
CA ASN A 189 -30.51 23.07 -11.04
C ASN A 189 -30.39 21.88 -12.00
N VAL A 190 -30.84 22.03 -13.25
CA VAL A 190 -30.75 21.01 -14.31
C VAL A 190 -29.86 21.53 -15.42
N SER A 191 -28.97 20.68 -15.93
CA SER A 191 -28.06 20.98 -17.04
C SER A 191 -28.23 19.96 -18.15
N ARG A 192 -27.99 20.40 -19.39
CA ARG A 192 -27.83 19.54 -20.56
C ARG A 192 -26.35 19.43 -20.87
N LEU A 193 -25.88 18.21 -21.09
CA LEU A 193 -24.53 17.88 -21.52
C LEU A 193 -24.62 17.22 -22.90
N GLU A 194 -23.81 17.68 -23.84
CA GLU A 194 -23.61 17.11 -25.17
C GLU A 194 -22.10 16.96 -25.36
N LEU A 195 -21.65 15.75 -25.69
CA LEU A 195 -20.23 15.45 -25.93
C LEU A 195 -20.10 14.33 -26.95
N GLY A 196 -19.05 14.37 -27.77
CA GLY A 196 -18.59 13.19 -28.48
C GLY A 196 -17.96 12.20 -27.49
N VAL A 197 -18.19 10.89 -27.67
CA VAL A 197 -17.60 9.85 -26.81
C VAL A 197 -16.07 9.72 -26.96
N HIS A 198 -15.51 10.35 -28.00
CA HIS A 198 -14.07 10.50 -28.26
C HIS A 198 -13.57 11.90 -27.86
N SER A 199 -14.05 12.44 -26.72
CA SER A 199 -13.62 13.74 -26.19
C SER A 199 -12.76 13.56 -24.95
N GLY A 200 -11.63 14.25 -24.88
CA GLY A 200 -10.69 14.14 -23.76
C GLY A 200 -9.99 12.80 -23.74
N THR A 201 -9.62 12.34 -22.54
CA THR A 201 -9.03 10.99 -22.36
C THR A 201 -10.11 9.94 -22.44
N HIS A 202 -9.95 8.97 -23.34
CA HIS A 202 -10.97 7.96 -23.60
C HIS A 202 -10.34 6.63 -24.06
N VAL A 203 -11.17 5.60 -24.11
CA VAL A 203 -10.80 4.26 -24.59
C VAL A 203 -11.58 3.92 -25.83
N ASP A 204 -10.92 3.32 -26.81
CA ASP A 204 -11.59 2.82 -28.01
C ASP A 204 -11.92 1.33 -27.86
N GLY A 205 -13.20 1.02 -28.04
CA GLY A 205 -13.69 -0.34 -28.18
C GLY A 205 -13.74 -0.78 -29.65
N PRO A 206 -13.84 -2.10 -29.94
CA PRO A 206 -13.88 -2.63 -31.31
C PRO A 206 -14.91 -1.97 -32.24
N LEU A 207 -16.09 -1.61 -31.71
CA LEU A 207 -17.14 -0.92 -32.47
C LEU A 207 -16.69 0.41 -33.11
N HIS A 208 -15.61 1.03 -32.61
CA HIS A 208 -15.11 2.29 -33.14
C HIS A 208 -14.72 2.20 -34.63
N PHE A 209 -14.08 1.09 -35.04
CA PHE A 209 -13.65 0.85 -36.43
C PHE A 209 -14.25 -0.42 -37.06
N ILE A 210 -14.90 -1.29 -36.29
CA ILE A 210 -15.41 -2.58 -36.77
C ILE A 210 -16.93 -2.59 -36.66
N ASP A 211 -17.61 -2.48 -37.81
CA ASP A 211 -19.09 -2.50 -37.86
C ASP A 211 -19.66 -3.79 -37.26
N GLY A 212 -20.66 -3.64 -36.39
CA GLY A 212 -21.29 -4.74 -35.67
C GLY A 212 -20.47 -5.37 -34.53
N ALA A 213 -19.29 -4.84 -34.20
CA ALA A 213 -18.51 -5.29 -33.05
C ALA A 213 -19.06 -4.76 -31.72
N ALA A 214 -18.54 -5.27 -30.60
CA ALA A 214 -18.97 -4.84 -29.28
C ALA A 214 -18.41 -3.45 -28.92
N GLY A 215 -19.19 -2.66 -28.16
CA GLY A 215 -18.79 -1.33 -27.71
C GLY A 215 -17.85 -1.38 -26.52
N THR A 216 -17.49 -0.20 -25.99
CA THR A 216 -16.57 -0.05 -24.85
C THR A 216 -17.08 -0.73 -23.58
N GLU A 217 -18.40 -0.90 -23.43
CA GLU A 217 -19.04 -1.62 -22.32
C GLU A 217 -18.66 -3.10 -22.24
N SER A 218 -18.08 -3.65 -23.30
CA SER A 218 -17.62 -5.04 -23.37
C SER A 218 -16.15 -5.23 -23.01
N LEU A 219 -15.40 -4.13 -22.81
CA LEU A 219 -13.98 -4.20 -22.49
C LEU A 219 -13.79 -4.76 -21.08
N PRO A 220 -12.91 -5.75 -20.88
CA PRO A 220 -12.65 -6.30 -19.55
C PRO A 220 -11.95 -5.25 -18.68
N LEU A 221 -12.41 -5.07 -17.45
CA LEU A 221 -11.78 -4.16 -16.48
C LEU A 221 -10.30 -4.49 -16.26
N ASP A 222 -9.94 -5.78 -16.31
CA ASP A 222 -8.56 -6.21 -16.18
C ASP A 222 -7.69 -5.65 -17.31
N ALA A 223 -8.18 -5.45 -18.54
CA ALA A 223 -7.37 -4.80 -19.57
C ALA A 223 -7.10 -3.32 -19.24
N LEU A 224 -8.02 -2.67 -18.52
CA LEU A 224 -8.02 -1.24 -18.22
C LEU A 224 -7.33 -0.88 -16.90
N VAL A 225 -7.19 -1.84 -15.99
CA VAL A 225 -6.61 -1.65 -14.65
C VAL A 225 -5.45 -2.62 -14.44
N GLY A 226 -4.32 -2.11 -13.94
CA GLY A 226 -3.18 -2.93 -13.55
C GLY A 226 -1.83 -2.37 -13.97
N PRO A 227 -0.73 -3.13 -13.81
CA PRO A 227 0.63 -2.68 -14.10
C PRO A 227 0.77 -2.14 -15.52
N VAL A 228 1.46 -1.01 -15.65
CA VAL A 228 1.74 -0.33 -16.91
C VAL A 228 3.18 0.17 -16.94
N GLU A 229 3.79 0.10 -18.12
CA GLU A 229 5.09 0.73 -18.35
C GLU A 229 4.91 2.04 -19.12
N VAL A 230 5.37 3.15 -18.54
CA VAL A 230 5.53 4.42 -19.24
C VAL A 230 6.91 4.43 -19.90
N VAL A 231 6.93 4.35 -21.22
CA VAL A 231 8.16 4.25 -22.02
C VAL A 231 8.54 5.61 -22.57
N ASP A 232 9.81 5.98 -22.39
CA ASP A 232 10.38 7.17 -23.01
C ASP A 232 10.49 6.99 -24.53
N ALA A 233 9.65 7.70 -25.28
CA ALA A 233 9.69 7.80 -26.73
C ALA A 233 9.97 9.25 -27.19
N MET A 234 10.53 10.10 -26.32
CA MET A 234 10.80 11.52 -26.59
C MET A 234 11.83 11.75 -27.71
N SER A 235 12.66 10.75 -27.99
CA SER A 235 13.68 10.78 -29.06
C SER A 235 13.12 10.43 -30.43
N VAL A 236 11.94 9.80 -30.50
CA VAL A 236 11.32 9.37 -31.76
C VAL A 236 10.87 10.58 -32.57
N ARG A 237 10.99 10.50 -33.89
CA ARG A 237 10.49 11.50 -34.84
C ARG A 237 9.70 10.79 -35.94
N GLY A 238 8.53 11.31 -36.29
CA GLY A 238 7.66 10.68 -37.29
C GLY A 238 6.80 9.56 -36.69
N GLY A 239 6.72 8.41 -37.36
CA GLY A 239 5.86 7.29 -36.94
C GLY A 239 6.54 6.28 -36.02
N LEU A 240 5.80 5.75 -35.06
CA LEU A 240 6.18 4.63 -34.20
C LEU A 240 5.88 3.30 -34.92
N GLY A 241 6.75 2.93 -35.86
CA GLY A 241 6.73 1.62 -36.50
C GLY A 241 7.57 0.58 -35.74
N ARG A 242 7.61 -0.66 -36.24
CA ARG A 242 8.38 -1.76 -35.64
C ARG A 242 9.82 -1.37 -35.29
N GLU A 243 10.58 -0.85 -36.25
CA GLU A 243 12.00 -0.49 -36.06
C GLU A 243 12.18 0.56 -34.95
N ALA A 244 11.29 1.55 -34.88
CA ALA A 244 11.31 2.56 -33.83
C ALA A 244 11.03 1.93 -32.45
N LEU A 245 10.02 1.08 -32.34
CA LEU A 245 9.63 0.41 -31.09
C LEU A 245 10.69 -0.61 -30.61
N GLU A 246 11.33 -1.33 -31.53
CA GLU A 246 12.47 -2.21 -31.21
C GLU A 246 13.63 -1.41 -30.63
N GLY A 247 13.89 -0.21 -31.15
CA GLY A 247 14.90 0.71 -30.63
C GLY A 247 14.62 1.28 -29.24
N LEU A 248 13.36 1.27 -28.78
CA LEU A 248 12.98 1.74 -27.44
C LEU A 248 13.22 0.70 -26.33
N ASN A 249 13.63 -0.53 -26.66
CA ASN A 249 13.85 -1.62 -25.71
C ASN A 249 12.67 -1.83 -24.74
N LEU A 250 11.46 -1.93 -25.29
CA LEU A 250 10.24 -2.12 -24.51
C LEU A 250 10.39 -3.32 -23.53
N PRO A 251 10.07 -3.15 -22.23
CA PRO A 251 10.06 -4.26 -21.29
C PRO A 251 8.91 -5.22 -21.60
N ALA A 252 8.95 -6.42 -21.01
CA ALA A 252 7.83 -7.35 -21.05
C ALA A 252 6.70 -6.79 -20.17
N ALA A 253 5.69 -6.19 -20.78
CA ALA A 253 4.55 -5.57 -20.13
C ALA A 253 3.29 -5.81 -20.97
N SER A 254 2.17 -6.12 -20.30
CA SER A 254 0.86 -6.23 -20.95
C SER A 254 0.23 -4.86 -21.23
N ARG A 255 0.68 -3.79 -20.56
CA ARG A 255 0.21 -2.42 -20.79
C ARG A 255 1.37 -1.46 -20.98
N VAL A 256 1.27 -0.60 -21.99
CA VAL A 256 2.32 0.35 -22.34
C VAL A 256 1.72 1.72 -22.59
N LEU A 257 2.33 2.77 -22.02
CA LEU A 257 2.07 4.16 -22.39
C LEU A 257 3.33 4.74 -23.02
N LEU A 258 3.21 5.35 -24.18
CA LEU A 258 4.33 5.97 -24.89
C LEU A 258 4.35 7.47 -24.58
N LYS A 259 5.35 7.90 -23.83
CA LYS A 259 5.61 9.34 -23.57
C LYS A 259 6.40 9.92 -24.74
N THR A 260 5.78 10.81 -25.50
CA THR A 260 6.40 11.42 -26.68
C THR A 260 6.45 12.95 -26.55
N THR A 261 6.91 13.63 -27.59
CA THR A 261 6.81 15.10 -27.63
C THR A 261 5.37 15.61 -27.81
N ASN A 262 4.40 14.72 -28.02
CA ASN A 262 3.03 15.09 -28.32
C ASN A 262 2.30 15.77 -27.15
N SER A 263 2.67 15.46 -25.91
CA SER A 263 2.18 16.13 -24.72
C SER A 263 2.22 17.68 -24.81
N ALA A 264 3.20 18.24 -25.52
CA ALA A 264 3.31 19.69 -25.72
C ALA A 264 2.30 20.26 -26.74
N LEU A 265 1.67 19.40 -27.54
CA LEU A 265 0.68 19.80 -28.55
C LEU A 265 -0.64 20.24 -27.91
N TRP A 266 -0.91 19.84 -26.67
CA TRP A 266 -2.07 20.33 -25.89
C TRP A 266 -2.06 21.86 -25.72
N ASP A 267 -0.88 22.49 -25.73
CA ASP A 267 -0.71 23.94 -25.58
C ASP A 267 -0.97 24.72 -26.90
N ARG A 268 -1.17 24.03 -28.03
CA ARG A 268 -1.50 24.69 -29.30
C ARG A 268 -2.96 25.15 -29.29
N PRO A 269 -3.32 26.20 -30.06
CA PRO A 269 -4.71 26.65 -30.16
C PRO A 269 -5.58 25.77 -31.06
N GLU A 270 -4.97 24.98 -31.94
CA GLU A 270 -5.67 24.12 -32.90
C GLU A 270 -5.07 22.72 -32.93
N PHE A 271 -5.93 21.72 -33.15
CA PHE A 271 -5.53 20.34 -33.37
C PHE A 271 -4.62 20.22 -34.60
N THR A 272 -3.58 19.39 -34.50
CA THR A 272 -2.67 19.12 -35.60
C THR A 272 -2.62 17.62 -35.89
N HIS A 273 -2.53 17.27 -37.17
CA HIS A 273 -2.34 15.87 -37.60
C HIS A 273 -0.84 15.51 -37.70
N ASP A 274 0.03 16.48 -37.44
CA ASP A 274 1.48 16.31 -37.37
C ASP A 274 1.91 16.00 -35.93
N PHE A 275 1.55 14.81 -35.49
CA PHE A 275 1.93 14.24 -34.19
C PHE A 275 2.61 12.88 -34.38
N ILE A 276 3.40 12.47 -33.40
CA ILE A 276 4.03 11.14 -33.38
C ILE A 276 2.92 10.12 -33.21
N ARG A 277 2.77 9.20 -34.16
CA ARG A 277 1.64 8.26 -34.22
C ARG A 277 2.11 6.82 -34.36
N LEU A 278 1.37 5.89 -33.79
CA LEU A 278 1.55 4.47 -34.02
C LEU A 278 1.17 4.14 -35.48
N THR A 279 2.01 3.40 -36.18
CA THR A 279 1.71 2.89 -37.53
C THR A 279 1.21 1.45 -37.44
N GLY A 280 0.52 0.94 -38.47
CA GLY A 280 0.07 -0.46 -38.50
C GLY A 280 1.19 -1.49 -38.25
N SER A 281 2.40 -1.23 -38.76
CA SER A 281 3.58 -2.09 -38.47
C SER A 281 4.03 -2.07 -37.00
N GLY A 282 3.82 -0.96 -36.29
CA GLY A 282 4.08 -0.84 -34.86
C GLY A 282 2.99 -1.52 -34.03
N ALA A 283 1.72 -1.35 -34.42
CA ALA A 283 0.60 -2.06 -33.79
C ALA A 283 0.79 -3.59 -33.83
N ARG A 284 1.09 -4.14 -35.01
CA ARG A 284 1.38 -5.59 -35.16
C ARG A 284 2.55 -6.06 -34.29
N PHE A 285 3.59 -5.25 -34.14
CA PHE A 285 4.72 -5.57 -33.26
C PHE A 285 4.31 -5.64 -31.78
N LEU A 286 3.46 -4.72 -31.31
CA LEU A 286 2.96 -4.73 -29.93
C LEU A 286 2.06 -5.95 -29.68
N ILE A 287 1.20 -6.30 -30.65
CA ILE A 287 0.35 -7.50 -30.60
C ILE A 287 1.20 -8.78 -30.51
N GLU A 288 2.24 -8.91 -31.34
CA GLU A 288 3.19 -10.04 -31.30
C GLU A 288 3.89 -10.18 -29.93
N ARG A 289 4.04 -9.08 -29.20
CA ARG A 289 4.62 -9.05 -27.85
C ARG A 289 3.62 -9.32 -26.72
N GLY A 290 2.33 -9.48 -27.04
CA GLY A 290 1.29 -9.71 -26.04
C GLY A 290 0.87 -8.45 -25.27
N VAL A 291 0.99 -7.27 -25.88
CA VAL A 291 0.44 -6.04 -25.31
C VAL A 291 -1.09 -6.09 -25.43
N GLU A 292 -1.78 -5.85 -24.32
CA GLU A 292 -3.23 -5.84 -24.19
C GLU A 292 -3.80 -4.42 -24.13
N LEU A 293 -3.00 -3.43 -23.68
CA LEU A 293 -3.36 -2.02 -23.68
C LEU A 293 -2.18 -1.15 -24.12
N ILE A 294 -2.47 -0.19 -24.99
CA ILE A 294 -1.50 0.81 -25.47
C ILE A 294 -2.10 2.21 -25.40
N GLY A 295 -1.31 3.19 -24.96
CA GLY A 295 -1.66 4.60 -25.03
C GLY A 295 -0.52 5.47 -25.53
N ILE A 296 -0.85 6.62 -26.10
CA ILE A 296 0.10 7.68 -26.48
C ILE A 296 -0.40 9.02 -25.95
N ASP A 297 0.52 9.93 -25.68
CA ASP A 297 0.23 11.25 -25.09
C ASP A 297 -0.31 12.30 -26.07
N TYR A 298 -1.40 11.97 -26.78
CA TYR A 298 -2.17 12.93 -27.57
C TYR A 298 -3.60 12.46 -27.88
N LEU A 299 -4.34 13.30 -28.62
CA LEU A 299 -5.75 13.10 -28.96
C LEU A 299 -6.04 11.80 -29.73
N SER A 300 -5.07 11.21 -30.44
CA SER A 300 -5.23 9.90 -31.07
C SER A 300 -3.94 9.10 -31.06
N ILE A 301 -4.06 7.78 -31.10
CA ILE A 301 -2.98 6.80 -31.02
C ILE A 301 -2.25 6.59 -32.34
N GLY A 302 -2.95 6.69 -33.47
CA GLY A 302 -2.45 6.14 -34.73
C GLY A 302 -3.24 6.54 -35.97
N ASP A 303 -2.86 5.96 -37.11
CA ASP A 303 -3.68 6.00 -38.31
C ASP A 303 -4.76 4.90 -38.30
N GLU A 304 -5.66 4.92 -39.28
CA GLU A 304 -6.74 3.93 -39.44
C GLU A 304 -6.20 2.48 -39.47
N GLU A 305 -5.04 2.25 -40.10
CA GLU A 305 -4.41 0.92 -40.11
C GLU A 305 -4.02 0.48 -38.68
N ALA A 306 -3.40 1.37 -37.89
CA ALA A 306 -3.04 1.05 -36.51
C ALA A 306 -4.27 0.72 -35.64
N HIS A 307 -5.35 1.50 -35.75
CA HIS A 307 -6.58 1.22 -35.00
C HIS A 307 -7.20 -0.11 -35.38
N HIS A 308 -7.30 -0.40 -36.68
CA HIS A 308 -7.85 -1.68 -37.15
C HIS A 308 -7.04 -2.87 -36.64
N GLU A 309 -5.70 -2.80 -36.66
CA GLU A 309 -4.84 -3.88 -36.16
C GLU A 309 -5.03 -4.11 -34.66
N LEU A 310 -4.99 -3.04 -33.85
CA LEU A 310 -5.16 -3.12 -32.40
C LEU A 310 -6.53 -3.68 -32.01
N LEU A 311 -7.59 -3.05 -32.50
CA LEU A 311 -8.97 -3.34 -32.10
C LEU A 311 -9.43 -4.71 -32.60
N SER A 312 -9.00 -5.14 -33.80
CA SER A 312 -9.31 -6.49 -34.32
C SER A 312 -8.62 -7.59 -33.52
N SER A 313 -7.53 -7.27 -32.82
CA SER A 313 -6.76 -8.19 -31.99
C SER A 313 -7.14 -8.13 -30.50
N GLY A 314 -8.12 -7.29 -30.14
CA GLY A 314 -8.57 -7.10 -28.76
C GLY A 314 -7.64 -6.25 -27.89
N VAL A 315 -6.70 -5.52 -28.50
CA VAL A 315 -5.82 -4.59 -27.78
C VAL A 315 -6.56 -3.27 -27.58
N VAL A 316 -6.61 -2.80 -26.34
CA VAL A 316 -7.28 -1.55 -25.97
C VAL A 316 -6.38 -0.35 -26.30
N ALA A 317 -6.92 0.62 -27.01
CA ALA A 317 -6.27 1.91 -27.23
C ALA A 317 -6.79 2.93 -26.21
N VAL A 318 -5.87 3.58 -25.49
CA VAL A 318 -6.14 4.74 -24.64
C VAL A 318 -5.66 6.00 -25.33
N GLU A 319 -6.59 6.88 -25.64
CA GLU A 319 -6.34 8.13 -26.35
C GLU A 319 -6.54 9.34 -25.43
N GLY A 320 -6.00 10.49 -25.84
CA GLY A 320 -6.19 11.76 -25.15
C GLY A 320 -5.40 11.89 -23.85
N LEU A 321 -4.19 11.31 -23.77
CA LEU A 321 -3.35 11.35 -22.56
C LEU A 321 -2.47 12.60 -22.49
N ASP A 322 -2.17 13.05 -21.27
CA ASP A 322 -1.13 14.05 -20.97
C ASP A 322 -0.08 13.45 -20.03
N LEU A 323 1.13 13.20 -20.56
CA LEU A 323 2.21 12.57 -19.81
C LEU A 323 3.29 13.56 -19.37
N ARG A 324 3.06 14.89 -19.42
CA ARG A 324 4.09 15.90 -19.05
C ARG A 324 4.65 15.70 -17.65
N GLY A 325 3.78 15.43 -16.69
CA GLY A 325 4.13 15.26 -15.27
C GLY A 325 4.53 13.84 -14.87
N VAL A 326 4.72 12.93 -15.82
CA VAL A 326 5.03 11.51 -15.55
C VAL A 326 6.42 11.17 -16.06
N GLU A 327 7.27 10.64 -15.20
CA GLU A 327 8.58 10.14 -15.62
C GLU A 327 8.45 8.75 -16.27
N PRO A 328 9.34 8.36 -17.19
CA PRO A 328 9.37 6.99 -17.69
C PRO A 328 9.61 5.98 -16.54
N GLY A 329 8.89 4.86 -16.56
CA GLY A 329 9.01 3.82 -15.55
C GLY A 329 7.75 3.00 -15.35
N ARG A 330 7.74 2.21 -14.27
CA ARG A 330 6.62 1.34 -13.90
C ARG A 330 5.61 2.05 -13.03
N TYR A 331 4.36 1.91 -13.41
CA TYR A 331 3.20 2.44 -12.70
C TYR A 331 2.10 1.37 -12.65
N GLU A 332 1.03 1.66 -11.92
CA GLU A 332 -0.25 0.96 -11.99
C GLU A 332 -1.26 1.90 -12.65
N LEU A 333 -1.86 1.47 -13.76
CA LEU A 333 -2.86 2.24 -14.48
C LEU A 333 -4.25 1.95 -13.90
N ILE A 334 -5.05 3.00 -13.76
CA ILE A 334 -6.50 2.88 -13.52
C ILE A 334 -7.24 3.63 -14.62
N CYS A 335 -7.59 2.95 -15.71
CA CYS A 335 -8.29 3.53 -16.85
C CYS A 335 -9.78 3.16 -16.85
N LEU A 336 -10.55 3.67 -15.88
CA LEU A 336 -11.96 3.30 -15.76
C LEU A 336 -12.82 3.97 -16.85
N PRO A 337 -13.65 3.21 -17.60
CA PRO A 337 -14.56 3.80 -18.57
C PRO A 337 -15.70 4.49 -17.79
N SER A 338 -15.87 5.79 -18.00
CA SER A 338 -17.03 6.48 -17.44
C SER A 338 -18.26 6.16 -18.29
N ASP A 339 -19.16 5.31 -17.79
CA ASP A 339 -20.46 5.03 -18.40
C ASP A 339 -21.34 6.30 -18.43
N GLY A 340 -21.14 7.18 -19.42
CA GLY A 340 -22.11 8.16 -19.96
C GLY A 340 -22.92 9.05 -19.01
N ALA A 341 -22.65 9.04 -17.71
CA ALA A 341 -23.42 9.69 -16.67
C ALA A 341 -22.52 10.70 -15.96
N PRO A 342 -22.73 12.01 -16.14
CA PRO A 342 -21.92 13.00 -15.47
C PRO A 342 -22.24 13.00 -13.98
N ALA A 343 -21.34 12.43 -13.18
CA ALA A 343 -21.23 12.79 -11.78
C ALA A 343 -20.97 14.31 -11.68
N ARG A 344 -21.79 15.00 -10.90
CA ARG A 344 -21.80 16.47 -10.77
C ARG A 344 -20.49 17.03 -10.18
N PRO A 345 -20.16 18.30 -10.46
CA PRO A 345 -18.98 18.96 -9.91
C PRO A 345 -19.20 19.26 -8.43
N ARG A 346 -18.45 18.59 -7.57
CA ARG A 346 -18.19 19.04 -6.20
C ARG A 346 -16.82 19.69 -6.23
N ARG A 347 -16.70 20.94 -5.77
CA ARG A 347 -15.39 21.55 -5.48
C ARG A 347 -14.72 20.72 -4.39
N VAL A 348 -13.93 19.75 -4.80
CA VAL A 348 -12.93 19.02 -4.01
C VAL A 348 -11.58 19.55 -4.51
N PRO A 349 -10.59 19.81 -3.64
CA PRO A 349 -9.23 20.15 -4.07
C PRO A 349 -8.68 19.08 -5.04
N PRO A 350 -7.71 19.41 -5.91
CA PRO A 350 -7.32 18.55 -7.02
C PRO A 350 -6.86 17.18 -6.51
N GLY A 351 -7.43 16.12 -7.09
CA GLY A 351 -7.14 14.74 -6.72
C GLY A 351 -8.42 13.94 -6.53
N ARG A 352 -8.92 13.39 -7.64
CA ARG A 352 -9.63 12.10 -7.79
C ARG A 352 -10.34 12.11 -9.14
N ASP A 353 -9.64 11.65 -10.16
CA ASP A 353 -9.97 10.49 -10.99
C ASP A 353 -8.66 10.04 -11.68
N CYS A 354 -8.50 8.73 -11.89
CA CYS A 354 -7.23 8.01 -12.17
C CYS A 354 -6.21 8.11 -11.01
N ALA A 355 -6.09 7.04 -10.21
CA ALA A 355 -5.09 6.94 -9.14
C ALA A 355 -4.28 5.66 -9.29
N VAL A 356 -2.98 5.72 -9.09
CA VAL A 356 -2.10 4.54 -8.96
C VAL A 356 -2.14 4.11 -7.48
N THR A 357 -2.60 2.90 -7.15
CA THR A 357 -2.71 2.41 -5.75
C THR A 357 -2.35 0.93 -5.63
N THR A 358 -1.48 0.55 -4.68
CA THR A 358 -1.04 -0.84 -4.41
C THR A 358 -2.17 -1.88 -4.43
N SER A 359 -2.02 -2.90 -5.28
CA SER A 359 -3.05 -3.87 -5.68
C SER A 359 -3.32 -5.02 -4.69
N VAL A 360 -4.50 -5.66 -4.82
CA VAL A 360 -4.90 -6.90 -4.12
C VAL A 360 -3.92 -8.06 -4.40
N ALA A 361 -3.27 -8.06 -5.57
CA ALA A 361 -2.28 -9.07 -5.98
C ALA A 361 -0.99 -9.02 -5.14
N GLU A 362 -0.69 -7.90 -4.47
CA GLU A 362 0.51 -7.80 -3.62
C GLU A 362 0.30 -8.37 -2.21
N ARG A 363 -0.95 -8.60 -1.76
CA ARG A 363 -1.23 -9.03 -0.39
C ARG A 363 -0.74 -10.45 -0.09
N PRO A 364 -0.99 -11.48 -0.92
CA PRO A 364 -0.41 -12.80 -0.70
C PRO A 364 1.13 -12.78 -0.71
N ARG A 365 1.73 -11.97 -1.59
CA ARG A 365 3.18 -11.79 -1.67
C ARG A 365 3.76 -11.16 -0.40
N ARG A 366 3.20 -10.04 0.05
CA ARG A 366 3.59 -9.39 1.32
C ARG A 366 3.41 -10.34 2.50
N PHE A 367 2.33 -11.13 2.50
CA PHE A 367 2.11 -12.12 3.55
C PHE A 367 3.20 -13.19 3.55
N ARG A 368 3.61 -13.71 2.39
CA ARG A 368 4.77 -14.62 2.29
C ARG A 368 6.05 -13.98 2.81
N GLU A 369 6.32 -12.72 2.47
CA GLU A 369 7.50 -11.99 2.95
C GLU A 369 7.51 -11.88 4.47
N LEU A 370 6.35 -11.65 5.10
CA LEU A 370 6.20 -11.71 6.56
C LEU A 370 6.54 -13.08 7.13
N HIS A 371 6.35 -14.19 6.41
CA HIS A 371 6.77 -15.53 6.86
C HIS A 371 8.24 -15.85 6.52
N ALA A 372 8.77 -15.30 5.43
CA ALA A 372 10.13 -15.53 4.97
C ALA A 372 11.18 -14.71 5.74
N GLY A 373 10.78 -13.61 6.39
CA GLY A 373 11.69 -12.80 7.21
C GLY A 373 12.23 -13.53 8.44
N GLU A 374 12.96 -12.82 9.31
CA GLU A 374 13.56 -13.39 10.54
C GLU A 374 12.84 -13.00 11.84
N GLN A 375 11.99 -11.96 11.79
CA GLN A 375 11.27 -11.47 12.97
C GLN A 375 9.87 -12.06 13.10
N LEU A 376 9.53 -12.56 14.29
CA LEU A 376 8.17 -12.91 14.68
C LEU A 376 7.24 -11.72 14.46
N PHE A 377 6.08 -11.96 13.86
CA PHE A 377 5.02 -10.96 13.74
C PHE A 377 3.72 -11.44 14.40
N VAL A 378 2.93 -10.48 14.88
CA VAL A 378 1.62 -10.73 15.49
C VAL A 378 0.55 -10.44 14.47
N MET A 379 -0.41 -11.35 14.36
CA MET A 379 -1.53 -11.32 13.43
C MET A 379 -2.83 -11.44 14.23
N PRO A 380 -3.38 -10.33 14.77
CA PRO A 380 -4.58 -10.36 15.58
C PRO A 380 -5.83 -10.67 14.74
N ASN A 381 -6.88 -11.10 15.42
CA ASN A 381 -8.07 -11.59 14.75
C ASN A 381 -9.30 -10.69 14.92
N PRO A 382 -9.60 -9.79 13.95
CA PRO A 382 -10.89 -9.11 13.90
C PRO A 382 -12.04 -10.06 13.54
N TRP A 383 -13.26 -9.65 13.87
CA TRP A 383 -14.52 -10.35 13.53
C TRP A 383 -15.51 -9.46 12.76
N ASP A 384 -15.18 -8.18 12.56
CA ASP A 384 -15.96 -7.22 11.78
C ASP A 384 -15.07 -6.10 11.21
N VAL A 385 -15.62 -5.26 10.34
CA VAL A 385 -14.90 -4.14 9.71
C VAL A 385 -14.34 -3.15 10.74
N GLY A 386 -15.08 -2.88 11.82
CA GLY A 386 -14.67 -1.91 12.84
C GLY A 386 -13.44 -2.37 13.61
N SER A 387 -13.44 -3.62 14.07
CA SER A 387 -12.32 -4.26 14.73
C SER A 387 -11.11 -4.37 13.80
N ALA A 388 -11.31 -4.70 12.52
CA ALA A 388 -10.23 -4.79 11.54
C ALA A 388 -9.52 -3.45 11.35
N ARG A 389 -10.26 -2.35 11.17
CA ARG A 389 -9.70 -1.00 11.04
C ARG A 389 -8.97 -0.54 12.30
N LEU A 390 -9.52 -0.83 13.48
CA LEU A 390 -8.86 -0.49 14.74
C LEU A 390 -7.53 -1.23 14.91
N LEU A 391 -7.47 -2.50 14.54
CA LEU A 391 -6.24 -3.29 14.59
C LEU A 391 -5.23 -2.79 13.53
N GLU A 392 -5.66 -2.51 12.32
CA GLU A 392 -4.78 -1.93 11.29
C GLU A 392 -4.21 -0.56 11.74
N GLN A 393 -5.04 0.30 12.36
CA GLN A 393 -4.60 1.58 12.91
C GLN A 393 -3.59 1.44 14.05
N CYS A 394 -3.61 0.32 14.77
CA CYS A 394 -2.58 -0.03 15.76
C CYS A 394 -1.24 -0.45 15.13
N GLY A 395 -1.17 -0.56 13.80
CA GLY A 395 0.05 -0.85 13.06
C GLY A 395 0.37 -2.33 12.89
N PHE A 396 -0.60 -3.24 13.07
CA PHE A 396 -0.39 -4.66 12.79
C PHE A 396 -0.19 -4.88 11.29
N GLU A 397 0.86 -5.62 10.92
CA GLU A 397 1.27 -5.80 9.52
C GLU A 397 0.44 -6.84 8.76
N ALA A 398 -0.38 -7.62 9.45
CA ALA A 398 -1.32 -8.59 8.91
C ALA A 398 -2.45 -8.85 9.93
N LEU A 399 -3.60 -9.30 9.44
CA LEU A 399 -4.77 -9.70 10.24
C LEU A 399 -5.18 -11.13 9.91
N ALA A 400 -5.98 -11.75 10.76
CA ALA A 400 -6.64 -13.01 10.44
C ALA A 400 -8.11 -13.00 10.81
N THR A 401 -8.99 -13.64 10.04
CA THR A 401 -10.37 -13.83 10.52
C THR A 401 -10.39 -14.80 11.72
N THR A 402 -11.50 -14.86 12.43
CA THR A 402 -11.75 -15.89 13.45
C THR A 402 -13.12 -16.48 13.21
N SER A 403 -13.20 -17.81 13.00
CA SER A 403 -14.48 -18.51 12.78
C SER A 403 -15.44 -18.26 13.94
N ALA A 404 -14.98 -18.49 15.17
CA ALA A 404 -15.77 -18.30 16.39
C ALA A 404 -16.21 -16.84 16.58
N GLY A 405 -15.30 -15.88 16.43
CA GLY A 405 -15.64 -14.46 16.60
C GLY A 405 -16.70 -13.99 15.61
N TYR A 406 -16.58 -14.39 14.33
CA TYR A 406 -17.56 -14.07 13.31
C TYR A 406 -18.89 -14.81 13.54
N ALA A 407 -18.85 -16.10 13.88
CA ALA A 407 -20.03 -16.88 14.24
C ALA A 407 -20.84 -16.21 15.36
N TRP A 408 -20.17 -15.74 16.42
CA TRP A 408 -20.83 -15.05 17.53
C TRP A 408 -21.47 -13.73 17.09
N SER A 409 -20.87 -12.99 16.14
CA SER A 409 -21.51 -11.79 15.58
C SER A 409 -22.78 -12.08 14.80
N LEU A 410 -22.91 -13.29 14.25
CA LEU A 410 -24.13 -13.79 13.60
C LEU A 410 -25.10 -14.45 14.59
N GLY A 411 -24.74 -14.56 15.87
CA GLY A 411 -25.53 -15.28 16.88
C GLY A 411 -25.48 -16.80 16.72
N LYS A 412 -24.42 -17.32 16.11
CA LYS A 412 -24.17 -18.76 15.89
C LYS A 412 -23.07 -19.27 16.80
N LEU A 413 -23.01 -20.60 16.96
CA LEU A 413 -21.85 -21.27 17.52
C LEU A 413 -20.75 -21.38 16.45
N ASP A 414 -19.51 -21.53 16.90
CA ASP A 414 -18.38 -21.86 16.03
C ASP A 414 -18.66 -23.12 15.21
N GLN A 415 -18.03 -23.28 14.04
CA GLN A 415 -18.28 -24.37 13.07
C GLN A 415 -19.68 -24.38 12.42
N HIS A 416 -20.46 -23.30 12.54
CA HIS A 416 -21.82 -23.18 11.95
C HIS A 416 -21.93 -22.02 10.94
N VAL A 417 -20.80 -21.43 10.55
CA VAL A 417 -20.73 -20.42 9.48
C VAL A 417 -20.70 -21.16 8.15
N THR A 418 -21.56 -20.77 7.20
CA THR A 418 -21.53 -21.38 5.86
C THR A 418 -20.37 -20.83 5.03
N ARG A 419 -19.94 -21.55 3.99
CA ARG A 419 -18.90 -21.08 3.07
C ARG A 419 -19.25 -19.72 2.44
N ASP A 420 -20.51 -19.52 2.06
CA ASP A 420 -20.96 -18.26 1.47
C ASP A 420 -20.90 -17.11 2.47
N GLU A 421 -21.25 -17.34 3.74
CA GLU A 421 -21.09 -16.35 4.82
C GLU A 421 -19.62 -16.02 5.06
N LEU A 422 -18.74 -17.05 5.09
CA LEU A 422 -17.30 -16.85 5.22
C LEU A 422 -16.74 -16.00 4.06
N VAL A 423 -17.05 -16.35 2.82
CA VAL A 423 -16.55 -15.63 1.63
C VAL A 423 -17.02 -14.18 1.62
N ALA A 424 -18.28 -13.93 1.96
CA ALA A 424 -18.81 -12.57 2.10
C ALA A 424 -18.08 -11.79 3.19
N HIS A 425 -17.84 -12.40 4.35
CA HIS A 425 -17.09 -11.79 5.45
C HIS A 425 -15.66 -11.44 5.06
N VAL A 426 -14.97 -12.33 4.35
CA VAL A 426 -13.62 -12.09 3.85
C VAL A 426 -13.62 -10.88 2.92
N ALA A 427 -14.53 -10.82 1.95
CA ALA A 427 -14.64 -9.69 1.02
C ALA A 427 -14.89 -8.36 1.74
N GLU A 428 -15.70 -8.34 2.80
CA GLU A 428 -15.94 -7.13 3.61
C GLU A 428 -14.67 -6.66 4.33
N LEU A 429 -13.92 -7.58 4.95
CA LEU A 429 -12.70 -7.24 5.69
C LEU A 429 -11.54 -6.85 4.78
N THR A 430 -11.35 -7.55 3.67
CA THR A 430 -10.30 -7.25 2.68
C THR A 430 -10.57 -5.92 1.97
N GLY A 431 -11.85 -5.55 1.76
CA GLY A 431 -12.23 -4.25 1.23
C GLY A 431 -12.06 -3.09 2.22
N ALA A 432 -12.02 -3.38 3.52
CA ALA A 432 -11.92 -2.38 4.57
C ALA A 432 -10.49 -2.13 5.09
N THR A 433 -9.53 -2.99 4.72
CA THR A 433 -8.14 -2.96 5.20
C THR A 433 -7.14 -3.03 4.05
N SER A 434 -5.92 -2.55 4.27
CA SER A 434 -4.82 -2.59 3.29
C SER A 434 -3.82 -3.73 3.56
N VAL A 435 -3.76 -4.23 4.80
CA VAL A 435 -2.85 -5.30 5.23
C VAL A 435 -3.34 -6.69 4.79
N PRO A 436 -2.42 -7.67 4.64
CA PRO A 436 -2.79 -9.05 4.35
C PRO A 436 -3.77 -9.65 5.36
N LEU A 437 -4.78 -10.36 4.85
CA LEU A 437 -5.77 -11.08 5.66
C LEU A 437 -5.62 -12.60 5.49
N ASN A 438 -5.35 -13.32 6.59
CA ASN A 438 -5.39 -14.78 6.63
C ASN A 438 -6.76 -15.27 7.08
N VAL A 439 -7.39 -16.13 6.30
CA VAL A 439 -8.74 -16.61 6.59
C VAL A 439 -8.70 -17.88 7.45
N ASP A 440 -9.34 -17.83 8.61
CA ASP A 440 -9.76 -19.03 9.31
C ASP A 440 -10.90 -19.69 8.54
N SER A 441 -10.60 -20.79 7.84
CA SER A 441 -11.56 -21.48 6.97
C SER A 441 -12.03 -22.84 7.52
N GLU A 442 -11.84 -23.08 8.82
CA GLU A 442 -12.23 -24.34 9.48
C GLU A 442 -11.62 -25.55 8.72
N ARG A 443 -12.41 -26.58 8.37
CA ARG A 443 -11.98 -27.71 7.52
C ARG A 443 -11.87 -27.38 6.03
N CYS A 444 -12.06 -26.12 5.64
CA CYS A 444 -12.12 -25.64 4.26
C CYS A 444 -13.30 -26.19 3.44
N TYR A 445 -14.41 -26.51 4.12
CA TYR A 445 -15.69 -26.91 3.51
C TYR A 445 -15.58 -28.03 2.46
N PRO A 446 -15.06 -29.22 2.83
CA PRO A 446 -14.81 -30.29 1.87
C PRO A 446 -16.10 -30.88 1.27
N ASP A 447 -17.23 -30.78 1.99
CA ASP A 447 -18.53 -31.33 1.60
C ASP A 447 -19.35 -30.38 0.70
N ASP A 448 -18.91 -29.14 0.53
CA ASP A 448 -19.58 -28.16 -0.33
C ASP A 448 -19.31 -28.43 -1.82
N PRO A 449 -20.15 -27.91 -2.75
CA PRO A 449 -19.93 -28.08 -4.18
C PRO A 449 -18.53 -27.61 -4.62
N GLY A 450 -17.77 -28.51 -5.27
CA GLY A 450 -16.39 -28.27 -5.68
C GLY A 450 -15.34 -28.50 -4.58
N GLY A 451 -15.77 -28.79 -3.35
CA GLY A 451 -14.94 -29.12 -2.20
C GLY A 451 -13.92 -28.04 -1.87
N VAL A 452 -12.80 -28.49 -1.29
CA VAL A 452 -11.69 -27.64 -0.83
C VAL A 452 -11.14 -26.76 -1.95
N ALA A 453 -10.95 -27.29 -3.16
CA ALA A 453 -10.37 -26.54 -4.27
C ALA A 453 -11.23 -25.31 -4.65
N ALA A 454 -12.56 -25.48 -4.73
CA ALA A 454 -13.46 -24.37 -5.00
C ALA A 454 -13.48 -23.35 -3.85
N THR A 455 -13.39 -23.80 -2.59
CA THR A 455 -13.27 -22.90 -1.44
C THR A 455 -12.01 -22.03 -1.54
N VAL A 456 -10.86 -22.61 -1.90
CA VAL A 456 -9.60 -21.87 -2.09
C VAL A 456 -9.74 -20.79 -3.17
N GLU A 457 -10.34 -21.12 -4.31
CA GLU A 457 -10.57 -20.17 -5.41
C GLU A 457 -11.49 -19.02 -4.99
N LEU A 458 -12.56 -19.32 -4.23
CA LEU A 458 -13.47 -18.31 -3.69
C LEU A 458 -12.78 -17.38 -2.68
N LEU A 459 -11.95 -17.92 -1.79
CA LEU A 459 -11.19 -17.12 -0.82
C LEU A 459 -10.18 -16.21 -1.53
N ALA A 460 -9.49 -16.71 -2.56
CA ALA A 460 -8.60 -15.90 -3.39
C ALA A 460 -9.36 -14.77 -4.08
N GLY A 461 -10.51 -15.07 -4.69
CA GLY A 461 -11.39 -14.08 -5.32
C GLY A 461 -11.93 -13.02 -4.35
N ALA A 462 -12.11 -13.37 -3.07
CA ALA A 462 -12.49 -12.45 -2.01
C ALA A 462 -11.33 -11.59 -1.47
N GLY A 463 -10.10 -11.76 -2.00
CA GLY A 463 -8.93 -10.95 -1.66
C GLY A 463 -8.14 -11.44 -0.44
N ALA A 464 -8.31 -12.71 -0.04
CA ALA A 464 -7.49 -13.32 1.01
C ALA A 464 -6.00 -13.29 0.62
N ALA A 465 -5.13 -13.20 1.62
CA ALA A 465 -3.68 -13.35 1.44
C ALA A 465 -3.17 -14.74 1.85
N GLY A 466 -3.94 -15.43 2.67
CA GLY A 466 -3.70 -16.78 3.15
C GLY A 466 -4.97 -17.37 3.74
N PHE A 467 -4.95 -18.65 4.05
CA PHE A 467 -6.04 -19.31 4.76
C PHE A 467 -5.52 -20.48 5.59
N SER A 468 -6.32 -20.94 6.55
CA SER A 468 -6.03 -22.14 7.33
C SER A 468 -7.05 -23.24 7.13
N ILE A 469 -6.56 -24.48 7.03
CA ILE A 469 -7.37 -25.71 7.00
C ILE A 469 -7.05 -26.58 8.20
N GLU A 470 -8.08 -27.10 8.88
CA GLU A 470 -7.96 -27.93 10.08
C GLU A 470 -8.40 -29.38 9.87
N ASP A 471 -7.95 -30.25 10.78
CA ASP A 471 -8.19 -31.69 10.77
C ASP A 471 -9.31 -32.15 11.71
N TYR A 472 -10.10 -31.24 12.27
CA TYR A 472 -11.25 -31.58 13.13
C TYR A 472 -12.56 -31.59 12.36
N ASP A 473 -13.31 -32.69 12.43
CA ASP A 473 -14.65 -32.85 11.86
C ASP A 473 -15.76 -32.51 12.86
N PRO A 474 -16.50 -31.40 12.69
CA PRO A 474 -17.61 -31.07 13.58
C PRO A 474 -18.82 -31.99 13.41
N ALA A 475 -18.98 -32.67 12.27
CA ALA A 475 -20.11 -33.58 12.03
C ALA A 475 -19.93 -34.91 12.76
N THR A 476 -18.68 -35.36 12.92
CA THR A 476 -18.35 -36.60 13.66
C THR A 476 -17.77 -36.33 15.05
N GLU A 477 -17.54 -35.06 15.39
CA GLU A 477 -16.88 -34.61 16.63
C GLU A 477 -15.53 -35.29 16.87
N SER A 478 -14.75 -35.48 15.80
CA SER A 478 -13.49 -36.23 15.86
C SER A 478 -12.39 -35.59 15.03
N ILE A 479 -11.13 -35.87 15.39
CA ILE A 479 -9.98 -35.50 14.56
C ILE A 479 -9.83 -36.55 13.46
N ASP A 480 -9.65 -36.09 12.24
CA ASP A 480 -9.44 -36.92 11.07
C ASP A 480 -8.17 -37.78 11.20
N ASP A 481 -8.21 -38.92 10.51
CA ASP A 481 -7.01 -39.71 10.22
C ASP A 481 -5.95 -38.84 9.53
N VAL A 482 -4.68 -39.00 9.93
CA VAL A 482 -3.62 -38.08 9.51
C VAL A 482 -3.38 -38.12 8.00
N GLU A 483 -3.49 -39.30 7.38
CA GLU A 483 -3.39 -39.47 5.94
C GLU A 483 -4.54 -38.75 5.21
N ALA A 484 -5.78 -38.88 5.70
CA ALA A 484 -6.94 -38.19 5.12
C ALA A 484 -6.85 -36.67 5.26
N ALA A 485 -6.37 -36.18 6.40
CA ALA A 485 -6.13 -34.75 6.61
C ALA A 485 -4.99 -34.23 5.71
N ALA A 486 -3.89 -34.97 5.58
CA ALA A 486 -2.78 -34.61 4.70
C ALA A 486 -3.19 -34.61 3.22
N GLU A 487 -4.02 -35.56 2.77
CA GLU A 487 -4.59 -35.55 1.41
C GLU A 487 -5.41 -34.28 1.16
N ARG A 488 -6.20 -33.83 2.15
CA ARG A 488 -6.97 -32.59 2.05
C ARG A 488 -6.06 -31.35 1.97
N VAL A 489 -4.98 -31.32 2.74
CA VAL A 489 -3.95 -30.28 2.65
C VAL A 489 -3.30 -30.27 1.27
N ALA A 490 -3.01 -31.44 0.68
CA ALA A 490 -2.47 -31.54 -0.67
C ALA A 490 -3.43 -31.01 -1.73
N ILE A 491 -4.73 -31.31 -1.62
CA ILE A 491 -5.76 -30.74 -2.52
C ILE A 491 -5.79 -29.21 -2.41
N ALA A 492 -5.68 -28.66 -1.20
CA ALA A 492 -5.61 -27.21 -0.97
C ALA A 492 -4.33 -26.62 -1.59
N ALA A 493 -3.17 -27.27 -1.40
CA ALA A 493 -1.89 -26.83 -1.95
C ALA A 493 -1.89 -26.85 -3.49
N GLU A 494 -2.45 -27.87 -4.12
CA GLU A 494 -2.63 -27.94 -5.57
C GLU A 494 -3.55 -26.83 -6.08
N ALA A 495 -4.64 -26.52 -5.37
CA ALA A 495 -5.52 -25.41 -5.70
C ALA A 495 -4.79 -24.06 -5.60
N VAL A 496 -4.01 -23.86 -4.55
CA VAL A 496 -3.16 -22.67 -4.37
C VAL A 496 -2.19 -22.49 -5.53
N GLN A 497 -1.53 -23.56 -5.98
CA GLN A 497 -0.57 -23.51 -7.10
C GLN A 497 -1.21 -23.14 -8.45
N ARG A 498 -2.51 -23.34 -8.62
CA ARG A 498 -3.26 -22.95 -9.83
C ARG A 498 -3.67 -21.48 -9.84
N LEU A 499 -3.58 -20.79 -8.71
CA LEU A 499 -3.91 -19.37 -8.62
C LEU A 499 -2.82 -18.51 -9.30
N PRO A 500 -3.19 -17.41 -9.97
CA PRO A 500 -2.22 -16.46 -10.52
C PRO A 500 -1.27 -15.90 -9.45
N GLU A 501 -1.85 -15.57 -8.29
CA GLU A 501 -1.12 -15.19 -7.07
C GLU A 501 -1.45 -16.24 -6.00
N PRO A 502 -0.53 -17.16 -5.71
CA PRO A 502 -0.83 -18.22 -4.76
C PRO A 502 -1.13 -17.61 -3.37
N LEU A 503 -1.98 -18.24 -2.56
CA LEU A 503 -2.21 -17.87 -1.16
C LEU A 503 -1.20 -18.56 -0.22
N VAL A 504 -1.03 -18.06 1.01
CA VAL A 504 -0.28 -18.79 2.06
C VAL A 504 -1.20 -19.83 2.71
N LEU A 505 -0.86 -21.12 2.60
CA LEU A 505 -1.61 -22.23 3.19
C LEU A 505 -1.10 -22.54 4.61
N THR A 506 -1.97 -22.40 5.61
CA THR A 506 -1.72 -22.84 6.98
C THR A 506 -2.44 -24.16 7.27
N ALA A 507 -1.73 -25.23 7.59
CA ALA A 507 -2.37 -26.47 8.03
C ALA A 507 -2.39 -26.58 9.56
N ARG A 508 -3.53 -27.02 10.11
CA ARG A 508 -3.81 -27.06 11.56
C ARG A 508 -3.99 -28.49 12.07
N ALA A 509 -3.29 -28.81 13.16
CA ALA A 509 -3.52 -30.01 13.96
C ALA A 509 -4.26 -29.63 15.25
N GLU A 510 -5.52 -30.05 15.38
CA GLU A 510 -6.44 -29.58 16.42
C GLU A 510 -6.32 -30.36 17.75
N ASN A 511 -5.40 -31.33 17.83
CA ASN A 511 -5.15 -32.23 18.97
C ASN A 511 -5.41 -31.59 20.34
N HIS A 512 -4.64 -30.57 20.71
CA HIS A 512 -4.62 -30.05 22.08
C HIS A 512 -5.91 -29.29 22.46
N ILE A 513 -6.61 -28.66 21.50
CA ILE A 513 -7.90 -28.01 21.78
C ILE A 513 -9.09 -28.97 21.74
N ARG A 514 -8.87 -30.21 21.28
CA ARG A 514 -9.86 -31.31 21.32
C ARG A 514 -9.54 -32.35 22.40
N GLY A 515 -8.60 -32.05 23.31
CA GLY A 515 -8.28 -32.89 24.46
C GLY A 515 -7.37 -34.09 24.16
N VAL A 516 -6.70 -34.10 23.00
CA VAL A 516 -5.65 -35.07 22.67
C VAL A 516 -4.30 -34.44 22.99
N ASP A 517 -3.74 -34.80 24.15
CA ASP A 517 -2.44 -34.29 24.61
C ASP A 517 -1.31 -35.27 24.28
N ASP A 518 -1.02 -35.41 22.99
CA ASP A 518 0.06 -36.23 22.45
C ASP A 518 0.92 -35.40 21.50
N LEU A 519 2.10 -34.97 22.00
CA LEU A 519 3.01 -34.11 21.23
C LEU A 519 3.64 -34.84 20.04
N ASP A 520 3.91 -36.14 20.17
CA ASP A 520 4.54 -36.92 19.10
C ASP A 520 3.57 -37.08 17.92
N ASP A 521 2.28 -37.33 18.19
CA ASP A 521 1.22 -37.33 17.19
C ASP A 521 1.05 -35.95 16.54
N THR A 522 1.02 -34.87 17.34
CA THR A 522 0.96 -33.49 16.83
C THR A 522 2.12 -33.19 15.88
N ILE A 523 3.36 -33.56 16.23
CA ILE A 523 4.53 -33.36 15.38
C ILE A 523 4.44 -34.20 14.10
N ALA A 524 3.96 -35.44 14.19
CA ALA A 524 3.77 -36.31 13.03
C ALA A 524 2.75 -35.71 12.04
N ARG A 525 1.60 -35.23 12.54
CA ARG A 525 0.57 -34.54 11.75
C ARG A 525 1.09 -33.31 11.06
N LEU A 526 1.72 -32.39 11.80
CA LEU A 526 2.25 -31.16 11.22
C LEU A 526 3.36 -31.43 10.19
N SER A 527 4.17 -32.46 10.40
CA SER A 527 5.17 -32.89 9.43
C SER A 527 4.53 -33.44 8.15
N ALA A 528 3.47 -34.26 8.28
CA ALA A 528 2.70 -34.74 7.14
C ALA A 528 2.04 -33.60 6.38
N TYR A 529 1.53 -32.58 7.07
CA TYR A 529 0.90 -31.42 6.44
C TYR A 529 1.90 -30.53 5.70
N ARG A 530 3.10 -30.33 6.27
CA ARG A 530 4.22 -29.71 5.56
C ARG A 530 4.53 -30.47 4.27
N ASP A 531 4.68 -31.79 4.36
CA ASP A 531 5.05 -32.63 3.23
C ASP A 531 3.94 -32.67 2.15
N ALA A 532 2.69 -32.46 2.56
CA ALA A 532 1.53 -32.26 1.68
C ALA A 532 1.48 -30.87 1.02
N GLY A 533 2.35 -29.93 1.40
CA GLY A 533 2.48 -28.62 0.75
C GLY A 533 2.00 -27.42 1.56
N ALA A 534 1.82 -27.55 2.89
CA ALA A 534 1.54 -26.39 3.74
C ALA A 534 2.75 -25.44 3.83
N ASP A 535 2.50 -24.14 3.71
CA ASP A 535 3.52 -23.08 3.88
C ASP A 535 3.78 -22.79 5.37
N VAL A 536 2.75 -22.97 6.19
CA VAL A 536 2.75 -22.70 7.63
C VAL A 536 2.04 -23.84 8.35
N VAL A 537 2.51 -24.21 9.53
CA VAL A 537 1.85 -25.20 10.38
C VAL A 537 1.44 -24.61 11.73
N TYR A 538 0.40 -25.17 12.33
CA TYR A 538 -0.22 -24.60 13.52
C TYR A 538 -0.85 -25.69 14.39
N ALA A 539 -0.45 -25.77 15.66
CA ALA A 539 -1.11 -26.59 16.67
C ALA A 539 -1.71 -25.68 17.77
N PRO A 540 -2.99 -25.28 17.68
CA PRO A 540 -3.64 -24.54 18.75
C PRO A 540 -3.65 -25.32 20.06
N GLY A 541 -3.50 -24.63 21.19
CA GLY A 541 -3.60 -25.21 22.54
C GLY A 541 -2.26 -25.47 23.24
N LEU A 542 -1.14 -25.42 22.53
CA LEU A 542 0.19 -25.54 23.14
C LEU A 542 0.52 -24.29 23.97
N THR A 543 0.85 -24.49 25.25
CA THR A 543 1.19 -23.41 26.20
C THR A 543 2.57 -23.57 26.85
N GLU A 544 3.24 -24.71 26.68
CA GLU A 544 4.58 -24.94 27.22
C GLU A 544 5.66 -24.60 26.18
N LEU A 545 6.60 -23.73 26.56
CA LEU A 545 7.68 -23.28 25.66
C LEU A 545 8.54 -24.44 25.13
N GLY A 546 8.76 -25.48 25.93
CA GLY A 546 9.52 -26.67 25.53
C GLY A 546 8.83 -27.45 24.42
N GLN A 547 7.51 -27.66 24.52
CA GLN A 547 6.71 -28.32 23.48
C GLN A 547 6.66 -27.48 22.21
N ILE A 548 6.46 -26.17 22.31
CA ILE A 548 6.48 -25.24 21.17
C ILE A 548 7.84 -25.29 20.46
N SER A 549 8.95 -25.27 21.21
CA SER A 549 10.30 -25.35 20.64
C SER A 549 10.55 -26.69 19.93
N ALA A 550 10.01 -27.79 20.47
CA ALA A 550 10.09 -29.11 19.84
C ALA A 550 9.36 -29.13 18.50
N VAL A 551 8.14 -28.55 18.43
CA VAL A 551 7.38 -28.42 17.17
C VAL A 551 8.16 -27.60 16.15
N VAL A 552 8.62 -26.41 16.52
CA VAL A 552 9.40 -25.53 15.62
C VAL A 552 10.62 -26.25 15.06
N SER A 553 11.37 -26.95 15.91
CA SER A 553 12.56 -27.69 15.50
C SER A 553 12.25 -28.89 14.59
N ALA A 554 11.12 -29.56 14.78
CA ALA A 554 10.79 -30.78 14.05
C ALA A 554 10.20 -30.51 12.65
N VAL A 555 9.35 -29.48 12.53
CA VAL A 555 8.64 -29.21 11.28
C VAL A 555 9.49 -28.43 10.27
N GLY A 556 10.38 -27.53 10.72
CA GLY A 556 11.36 -26.86 9.84
C GLY A 556 10.77 -25.85 8.84
N ILE A 557 9.48 -25.54 8.92
CA ILE A 557 8.78 -24.47 8.21
C ILE A 557 8.15 -23.49 9.23
N PRO A 558 7.68 -22.30 8.82
CA PRO A 558 7.01 -21.37 9.72
C PRO A 558 5.93 -22.00 10.61
N VAL A 559 6.02 -21.73 11.92
CA VAL A 559 5.02 -22.17 12.90
C VAL A 559 4.20 -20.98 13.39
N ASN A 560 2.88 -21.14 13.38
CA ASN A 560 1.94 -20.27 14.06
C ASN A 560 1.65 -20.77 15.48
N VAL A 561 1.65 -19.87 16.45
CA VAL A 561 1.23 -20.14 17.84
C VAL A 561 0.01 -19.29 18.19
N LEU A 562 -0.99 -19.90 18.84
CA LEU A 562 -2.13 -19.18 19.39
C LEU A 562 -1.71 -18.50 20.69
N ALA A 563 -1.88 -17.19 20.79
CA ALA A 563 -1.80 -16.50 22.07
C ALA A 563 -2.90 -17.05 22.98
N LEU A 564 -2.51 -17.45 24.21
CA LEU A 564 -3.42 -17.96 25.22
C LEU A 564 -3.04 -17.37 26.59
N PRO A 565 -4.00 -17.16 27.50
CA PRO A 565 -3.68 -16.83 28.89
C PRO A 565 -2.75 -17.88 29.50
N GLY A 566 -1.61 -17.45 30.04
CA GLY A 566 -0.61 -18.35 30.63
C GLY A 566 0.40 -18.96 29.64
N ALA A 567 0.28 -18.69 28.34
CA ALA A 567 1.29 -19.05 27.34
C ALA A 567 2.55 -18.15 27.44
N PRO A 568 3.68 -18.53 26.81
CA PRO A 568 4.92 -17.77 26.85
C PRO A 568 4.77 -16.38 26.23
N ALA A 569 5.58 -15.43 26.70
CA ALA A 569 5.58 -14.08 26.15
C ALA A 569 6.11 -14.05 24.71
N LEU A 570 5.74 -13.04 23.92
CA LEU A 570 6.14 -12.90 22.51
C LEU A 570 7.67 -13.00 22.31
N GLY A 571 8.48 -12.45 23.24
CA GLY A 571 9.93 -12.53 23.17
C GLY A 571 10.48 -13.95 23.37
N GLU A 572 9.82 -14.76 24.19
CA GLU A 572 10.17 -16.17 24.41
C GLU A 572 9.79 -17.01 23.18
N LEU A 573 8.59 -16.77 22.63
CA LEU A 573 8.15 -17.42 21.39
C LEU A 573 9.08 -17.08 20.21
N ALA A 574 9.48 -15.81 20.08
CA ALA A 574 10.45 -15.40 19.06
C ALA A 574 11.80 -16.09 19.24
N SER A 575 12.27 -16.24 20.48
CA SER A 575 13.52 -16.94 20.80
C SER A 575 13.44 -18.45 20.52
N ALA A 576 12.25 -19.04 20.62
CA ALA A 576 11.97 -20.42 20.25
C ALA A 576 11.83 -20.64 18.74
N GLY A 577 11.94 -19.58 17.92
CA GLY A 577 11.85 -19.65 16.46
C GLY A 577 10.42 -19.63 15.90
N VAL A 578 9.42 -19.28 16.73
CA VAL A 578 8.05 -19.10 16.27
C VAL A 578 7.99 -17.95 15.26
N ARG A 579 7.27 -18.14 14.15
CA ARG A 579 7.17 -17.15 13.07
C ARG A 579 6.00 -16.20 13.27
N ARG A 580 4.85 -16.74 13.64
CA ARG A 580 3.56 -16.03 13.64
C ARG A 580 2.83 -16.29 14.94
N VAL A 581 2.22 -15.24 15.49
CA VAL A 581 1.32 -15.38 16.66
C VAL A 581 -0.05 -14.83 16.31
N SER A 582 -1.08 -15.68 16.42
CA SER A 582 -2.49 -15.29 16.24
C SER A 582 -3.19 -15.14 17.60
N THR A 583 -4.35 -14.48 17.64
CA THR A 583 -5.14 -14.32 18.87
C THR A 583 -6.39 -15.19 18.92
N GLY A 584 -6.75 -15.83 17.80
CA GLY A 584 -8.01 -16.58 17.66
C GLY A 584 -9.20 -15.73 18.11
N SER A 585 -10.12 -16.32 18.85
CA SER A 585 -11.31 -15.63 19.32
C SER A 585 -11.12 -14.79 20.59
N LEU A 586 -9.90 -14.65 21.13
CA LEU A 586 -9.67 -13.98 22.42
C LEU A 586 -10.13 -12.52 22.43
N LEU A 587 -9.88 -11.77 21.34
CA LEU A 587 -10.29 -10.36 21.25
C LEU A 587 -11.82 -10.23 21.19
N ALA A 588 -12.48 -11.10 20.41
CA ALA A 588 -13.94 -11.15 20.36
C ALA A 588 -14.52 -11.52 21.73
N GLY A 589 -13.97 -12.56 22.37
CA GLY A 589 -14.38 -13.02 23.69
C GLY A 589 -14.23 -11.93 24.76
N ALA A 590 -13.14 -11.15 24.72
CA ALA A 590 -12.96 -10.01 25.61
C ALA A 590 -14.02 -8.92 25.38
N ALA A 591 -14.34 -8.60 24.13
CA ALA A 591 -15.37 -7.62 23.79
C ALA A 591 -16.77 -8.06 24.25
N TYR A 592 -17.16 -9.30 23.96
CA TYR A 592 -18.44 -9.87 24.44
C TYR A 592 -18.47 -10.01 25.98
N GLY A 593 -17.34 -10.30 26.61
CA GLY A 593 -17.20 -10.29 28.07
C GLY A 593 -17.50 -8.91 28.67
N ALA A 594 -16.93 -7.84 28.09
CA ALA A 594 -17.20 -6.47 28.52
C ALA A 594 -18.67 -6.06 28.29
N LEU A 595 -19.26 -6.46 27.16
CA LEU A 595 -20.69 -6.28 26.87
C LEU A 595 -21.56 -6.91 27.98
N LEU A 596 -21.30 -8.17 28.32
CA LEU A 596 -22.05 -8.89 29.36
C LEU A 596 -21.84 -8.28 30.74
N ALA A 597 -20.63 -7.82 31.07
CA ALA A 597 -20.34 -7.15 32.33
C ALA A 597 -21.15 -5.85 32.48
N GLY A 598 -21.15 -4.98 31.45
CA GLY A 598 -21.95 -3.75 31.46
C GLY A 598 -23.45 -4.00 31.50
N ALA A 599 -23.94 -5.03 30.78
CA ALA A 599 -25.35 -5.42 30.83
C ALA A 599 -25.76 -5.91 32.23
N ARG A 600 -24.91 -6.68 32.91
CA ARG A 600 -25.15 -7.15 34.29
C ARG A 600 -25.12 -5.98 35.27
N GLU A 601 -24.15 -5.08 35.16
CA GLU A 601 -24.07 -3.87 36.00
C GLU A 601 -25.36 -3.05 35.92
N LEU A 602 -25.88 -2.81 34.71
CA LEU A 602 -27.15 -2.12 34.51
C LEU A 602 -28.34 -2.85 35.15
N GLN A 603 -28.34 -4.18 35.19
CA GLN A 603 -29.40 -4.98 35.81
C GLN A 603 -29.31 -5.01 37.34
N THR A 604 -28.10 -5.07 37.90
CA THR A 604 -27.89 -5.28 39.33
C THR A 604 -27.67 -3.98 40.10
N GLU A 605 -26.80 -3.11 39.60
CA GLU A 605 -26.36 -1.88 40.26
C GLU A 605 -27.06 -0.64 39.67
N GLY A 606 -27.54 -0.73 38.43
CA GLY A 606 -28.24 0.37 37.75
C GLY A 606 -27.31 1.53 37.34
N THR A 607 -26.02 1.26 37.23
CA THR A 607 -24.97 2.24 36.91
C THR A 607 -24.38 2.01 35.52
N SER A 608 -23.61 2.99 35.05
CA SER A 608 -22.94 2.97 33.74
C SER A 608 -21.41 3.08 33.86
N ALA A 609 -20.83 2.58 34.95
CA ALA A 609 -19.38 2.65 35.21
C ALA A 609 -18.58 1.86 34.17
N TYR A 610 -19.13 0.78 33.61
CA TYR A 610 -18.54 0.06 32.48
C TYR A 610 -18.13 0.98 31.31
N ALA A 611 -18.79 2.12 31.11
CA ALA A 611 -18.49 3.06 30.03
C ALA A 611 -17.10 3.72 30.18
N GLU A 612 -16.52 3.73 31.39
CA GLU A 612 -15.17 4.25 31.63
C GLU A 612 -14.08 3.42 30.94
N SER A 613 -14.35 2.12 30.71
CA SER A 613 -13.47 1.23 29.96
C SER A 613 -13.76 1.22 28.45
N GLY A 614 -14.68 2.07 27.98
CA GLY A 614 -15.04 2.19 26.58
C GLY A 614 -13.92 2.81 25.73
N VAL A 615 -13.87 2.43 24.46
CA VAL A 615 -12.93 3.03 23.50
C VAL A 615 -13.14 4.54 23.39
N ALA A 616 -12.04 5.30 23.39
CA ALA A 616 -12.09 6.75 23.25
C ALA A 616 -12.63 7.15 21.87
N ARG A 617 -13.53 8.14 21.83
CA ARG A 617 -14.10 8.65 20.56
C ARG A 617 -13.04 9.12 19.56
N GLN A 618 -11.90 9.60 20.05
CA GLN A 618 -10.80 10.02 19.20
C GLN A 618 -10.20 8.83 18.45
N ALA A 619 -9.94 7.71 19.14
CA ALA A 619 -9.42 6.49 18.50
C ALA A 619 -10.37 5.97 17.40
N LEU A 620 -11.69 6.07 17.62
CA LEU A 620 -12.68 5.72 16.59
C LEU A 620 -12.62 6.65 15.37
N ARG A 621 -12.45 7.97 15.58
CA ARG A 621 -12.30 8.94 14.48
C ARG A 621 -11.02 8.70 13.69
N ASP A 622 -9.93 8.44 14.41
CA ASP A 622 -8.62 8.20 13.78
C ASP A 622 -8.68 6.93 12.91
N ALA A 623 -9.35 5.87 13.36
CA ALA A 623 -9.46 4.62 12.63
C ALA A 623 -10.51 4.62 11.51
N PHE A 624 -11.59 5.41 11.62
CA PHE A 624 -12.73 5.32 10.69
C PHE A 624 -12.81 6.44 9.66
N GLY A 625 -12.11 7.56 9.88
CA GLY A 625 -12.26 8.82 9.13
C GLY A 625 -13.45 9.64 9.63
#